data_AF-A0A7Y8FWQ4-F1
#
_entry.id   AF-A0A7Y8FWQ4-F1
#
_cell.length_a   1.000
_cell.length_b   1.000
_cell.length_c   1.000
_cell.angle_alpha   90.00
_cell.angle_beta   90.00
_cell.angle_gamma   90.00
#
_symmetry.space_group_name_H-M   'P 1'
#
loop_
_entity.id
_entity.type
_entity.pdbx_description
1 polymer ?
#
loop_
_entity_poly.entity_id
_entity_poly.type
_entity_poly.pdbx_seq_one_letter_code
_entity_poly.pdbx_strand_id
1 'polypeptide(L)' 'MTKNFLLASTLLLAACSSKPATDSDKSLQLANDLNKRGDYASAAALYERATQQPGAGIDLWLKLGQ' A
#
# COMPACT_ATOMS: atom_id res chain seq x y z
N MET A 1 -36.61 -20.39 -10.01
CA MET A 1 -36.32 -19.00 -9.60
C MET A 1 -35.15 -18.83 -8.61
N THR A 2 -34.43 -19.90 -8.24
CA THR A 2 -33.35 -19.86 -7.23
C THR A 2 -31.94 -19.67 -7.81
N LYS A 3 -31.73 -19.99 -9.09
CA LYS A 3 -30.42 -19.95 -9.77
C LYS A 3 -29.85 -18.53 -9.93
N ASN A 4 -30.72 -17.54 -10.16
CA ASN A 4 -30.33 -16.14 -10.32
C ASN A 4 -29.93 -15.48 -9.00
N PHE A 5 -30.47 -15.97 -7.87
CA PHE A 5 -30.17 -15.47 -6.53
C PHE A 5 -28.75 -15.86 -6.08
N LEU A 6 -28.30 -17.07 -6.44
CA LEU A 6 -26.95 -17.54 -6.14
C LEU A 6 -25.85 -16.74 -6.85
N LEU A 7 -26.11 -16.32 -8.10
CA LEU A 7 -25.19 -15.49 -8.89
C LEU A 7 -25.08 -14.05 -8.35
N ALA A 8 -26.18 -13.48 -7.86
CA ALA A 8 -26.17 -12.15 -7.28
C ALA A 8 -25.34 -12.09 -5.98
N SER A 9 -25.39 -13.14 -5.15
CA SER A 9 -24.66 -13.21 -3.88
C SER A 9 -23.15 -13.35 -4.05
N THR A 10 -22.67 -14.05 -5.08
CA THR A 10 -21.22 -14.20 -5.34
C THR A 10 -20.59 -12.92 -5.89
N LEU A 11 -21.34 -12.12 -6.65
CA LEU A 11 -20.90 -10.82 -7.17
C LEU A 11 -20.74 -9.77 -6.05
N LEU A 12 -21.61 -9.80 -5.03
CA LEU A 12 -21.53 -8.88 -3.88
C LEU A 12 -20.31 -9.15 -2.98
N LEU A 13 -19.90 -10.43 -2.83
CA LEU A 13 -18.72 -10.78 -2.02
C LEU A 13 -17.40 -10.35 -2.67
N ALA A 14 -17.31 -10.35 -4.00
CA ALA A 14 -16.08 -9.98 -4.71
C ALA A 14 -15.72 -8.50 -4.53
N ALA A 15 -16.70 -7.61 -4.34
CA ALA A 15 -16.47 -6.17 -4.16
C ALA A 15 -15.79 -5.81 -2.83
N CYS A 16 -15.93 -6.65 -1.80
CA CYS A 16 -15.27 -6.44 -0.50
C CYS A 16 -13.83 -7.00 -0.46
N SER A 17 -13.39 -7.72 -1.48
CA SER A 17 -12.04 -8.32 -1.52
C SER A 17 -10.98 -7.39 -2.14
N SER A 18 -11.40 -6.34 -2.87
CA SER A 18 -10.48 -5.33 -3.39
C SER A 18 -10.04 -4.42 -2.25
N LYS A 19 -8.83 -4.65 -1.72
CA LYS A 19 -8.17 -3.71 -0.81
C LYS A 19 -7.80 -2.46 -1.63
N PRO A 20 -8.43 -1.29 -1.39
CA PRO A 20 -8.00 -0.07 -2.04
C PRO A 20 -6.58 0.28 -1.59
N ALA A 21 -5.78 0.86 -2.50
CA ALA A 21 -4.49 1.41 -2.14
C ALA A 21 -4.67 2.44 -1.03
N THR A 22 -4.02 2.20 0.10
CA THR A 22 -4.08 3.06 1.27
C THR A 22 -3.23 4.32 1.04
N ASP A 23 -3.45 5.34 1.86
CA ASP A 23 -2.61 6.54 1.82
C ASP A 23 -1.13 6.23 2.11
N SER A 24 -0.89 5.19 2.92
CA SER A 24 0.45 4.65 3.17
C SER A 24 1.09 4.07 1.91
N ASP A 25 0.31 3.36 1.07
CA ASP A 25 0.81 2.78 -0.18
C ASP A 25 1.23 3.88 -1.17
N LYS A 26 0.45 4.96 -1.24
CA LYS A 26 0.77 6.15 -2.07
C LYS A 26 2.00 6.89 -1.56
N SER A 27 2.09 7.08 -0.23
CA SER A 27 3.24 7.72 0.41
C SER A 27 4.53 6.95 0.14
N LEU A 28 4.46 5.62 0.17
CA LEU A 28 5.61 4.77 -0.14
C LEU A 28 6.02 4.86 -1.61
N GLN A 29 5.05 4.91 -2.53
CA GLN A 29 5.33 5.11 -3.95
C GLN A 29 6.06 6.44 -4.19
N LEU A 30 5.61 7.52 -3.56
CA LEU A 30 6.26 8.82 -3.61
C LEU A 30 7.71 8.77 -3.07
N ALA A 31 7.94 8.08 -1.95
CA ALA A 31 9.28 7.90 -1.39
C ALA A 31 10.24 7.22 -2.38
N ASN A 32 9.78 6.17 -3.06
CA ASN A 32 10.58 5.48 -4.07
C ASN A 32 10.90 6.38 -5.28
N ASP A 33 9.96 7.23 -5.70
CA ASP A 33 10.16 8.15 -6.81
C ASP A 33 11.12 9.28 -6.48
N LEU A 34 11.07 9.81 -5.25
CA LEU A 34 12.03 10.80 -4.76
C LEU A 34 13.44 10.20 -4.66
N ASN A 35 13.56 8.98 -4.13
CA ASN A 35 14.83 8.27 -4.05
C ASN A 35 15.47 8.10 -5.45
N LYS A 36 14.68 7.70 -6.46
CA LYS A 36 15.14 7.57 -7.85
C LYS A 36 15.60 8.90 -8.47
N ARG A 37 15.02 10.02 -8.02
CA ARG A 37 15.38 11.37 -8.47
C ARG A 37 16.59 11.94 -7.73
N GLY A 38 17.10 11.24 -6.73
CA GLY A 38 18.21 11.69 -5.89
C GLY A 38 17.79 12.58 -4.72
N ASP A 39 16.49 12.76 -4.49
CA ASP A 39 15.99 13.45 -3.29
C ASP A 39 15.90 12.45 -2.12
N TYR A 40 17.07 12.13 -1.57
CA TYR A 40 17.21 11.15 -0.51
C TYR A 40 16.64 11.64 0.82
N ALA A 41 16.75 12.94 1.11
CA ALA A 41 16.25 13.51 2.37
C ALA A 41 14.73 13.41 2.48
N SER A 42 14.01 13.80 1.41
CA SER A 42 12.56 13.68 1.39
C SER A 42 12.11 12.21 1.36
N ALA A 43 12.83 11.33 0.66
CA ALA A 43 12.55 9.91 0.65
C ALA A 43 12.72 9.27 2.05
N ALA A 44 13.81 9.59 2.76
CA ALA A 44 14.08 9.08 4.10
C ALA A 44 12.97 9.45 5.09
N ALA A 45 12.50 10.70 5.08
CA ALA A 45 11.39 11.13 5.93
C ALA A 45 10.08 10.34 5.67
N LEU A 46 9.83 9.96 4.41
CA LEU A 46 8.67 9.15 4.06
C LEU A 46 8.85 7.68 4.45
N TYR A 47 10.06 7.11 4.26
CA TYR A 47 10.35 5.75 4.73
C TYR A 47 10.26 5.66 6.25
N GLU A 48 10.79 6.63 6.99
CA GLU A 48 10.68 6.70 8.45
C GLU A 48 9.21 6.65 8.87
N ARG A 49 8.35 7.50 8.30
CA ARG A 49 6.91 7.44 8.59
C ARG A 49 6.29 6.08 8.27
N ALA A 50 6.68 5.47 7.15
CA ALA A 50 6.18 4.17 6.74
C ALA A 50 6.59 3.06 7.72
N THR A 51 7.78 3.14 8.32
CA THR A 51 8.23 2.17 9.35
C THR A 51 7.42 2.22 10.64
N GLN A 52 6.73 3.33 10.91
CA GLN A 52 5.87 3.49 12.09
C GLN A 52 4.47 2.88 11.91
N GLN A 53 4.13 2.40 10.71
CA GLN A 53 2.82 1.80 10.45
C GLN A 53 2.73 0.36 10.96
N PRO A 54 1.56 -0.09 11.47
CA PRO A 54 1.35 -1.48 11.83
C PRO A 54 1.59 -2.41 10.63
N GLY A 55 2.47 -3.40 10.79
CA GLY A 55 2.82 -4.35 9.73
C GLY A 55 3.87 -3.85 8.74
N ALA A 56 4.60 -2.77 9.07
CA ALA A 56 5.75 -2.31 8.28
C ALA A 56 6.78 -3.43 8.04
N GLY A 57 7.11 -3.67 6.78
CA GLY A 57 8.09 -4.67 6.37
C GLY A 57 9.54 -4.25 6.66
N ILE A 58 10.42 -5.24 6.79
CA ILE A 58 11.88 -5.04 6.98
C ILE A 58 12.51 -4.28 5.81
N ASP A 59 11.93 -4.38 4.62
CA ASP A 59 12.40 -3.67 3.42
C ASP A 59 12.36 -2.14 3.58
N LEU A 60 11.41 -1.60 4.35
CA LEU A 60 11.32 -0.16 4.62
C LEU A 60 12.49 0.32 5.47
N TRP A 61 12.90 -0.48 6.45
CA TRP A 61 14.07 -0.19 7.29
C TRP A 61 15.36 -0.28 6.49
N LEU A 62 15.46 -1.22 5.54
CA LEU A 62 16.60 -1.31 4.63
C LEU A 62 16.69 -0.08 3.71
N LYS A 63 15.56 0.38 3.16
CA LYS A 63 15.50 1.59 2.33
C LYS A 63 15.84 2.86 3.11
N LEU A 64 15.52 2.91 4.40
CA LEU A 64 15.85 4.04 5.27
C LEU A 64 17.36 4.12 5.58
N GLY A 65 18.07 2.98 5.57
CA GLY A 65 19.50 2.90 5.86
C GLY A 65 20.44 2.97 4.64
N GLN A 66 19.90 3.12 3.43
CA GLN A 66 20.67 3.34 2.19
C GLN A 66 20.92 4.83 1.96
#